data_AF-F0H4N5-F1
#
_entry.id   AF-F0H4N5-F1
#
_cell.length_a   1.000
_cell.length_b   1.000
_cell.length_c   1.000
_cell.angle_alpha   90.00
_cell.angle_beta   90.00
_cell.angle_gamma   90.00
#
_symmetry.space_group_name_H-M   'P 1'
#
loop_
_entity.id
_entity.type
_entity.pdbx_description
1 polymer ?
#
loop_
_entity_poly.entity_id
_entity_poly.type
_entity_poly.pdbx_seq_one_letter_code
_entity_poly.pdbx_strand_id
1 'polypeptide(L)'
;MWYSAPYRTERTPSFKVDTTKNVWFDFGTGKGGDIFDLAGAFIGSEDFLLRAAFIAKSGACPLPTLEQPQRSEKKEPAFEDIWVRPLQDSKLLGYLEERGIDAHVAIPNCEEVRYRVHGKRYYAIGFRNRNGGLELRNRFFKGCIPPKDISLKRSGADVCAVFEGFMDYLSAMQLGIIASDWLVLNSVSNVEKALQVLGDYQRIECYLDNDDAGRRTFDRLRVNFGDKVVDCSSLYAGHKDLNEYLLSWRAGMNV
;
A
#
# COMPACT_ATOMS: atom_id res chain seq x y z
N MET A 1 -4.75 38.46 5.64
CA MET A 1 -4.71 39.83 5.07
C MET A 1 -5.61 39.89 3.85
N TRP A 2 -6.16 41.07 3.54
CA TRP A 2 -6.95 41.33 2.32
C TRP A 2 -6.09 42.08 1.30
N TYR A 3 -6.19 41.69 0.04
CA TYR A 3 -5.42 42.21 -1.08
C TYR A 3 -6.36 42.62 -2.21
N SER A 4 -5.88 43.47 -3.10
CA SER A 4 -6.54 43.64 -4.39
C SER A 4 -6.28 42.42 -5.27
N ALA A 5 -7.30 41.93 -5.96
CA ALA A 5 -7.17 40.79 -6.87
C ALA A 5 -6.10 41.08 -7.95
N PRO A 6 -5.05 40.25 -8.09
CA PRO A 6 -3.87 40.63 -8.85
C PRO A 6 -4.01 40.48 -10.37
N TYR A 7 -5.12 39.87 -10.83
CA TYR A 7 -5.44 39.64 -12.25
C TYR A 7 -6.62 40.50 -12.74
N ARG A 8 -7.13 41.43 -11.93
CA ARG A 8 -8.21 42.35 -12.32
C ARG A 8 -8.15 43.67 -11.55
N THR A 9 -8.61 44.75 -12.17
CA THR A 9 -8.68 46.05 -11.49
C THR A 9 -9.89 46.11 -10.57
N GLU A 10 -9.69 46.53 -9.32
CA GLU A 10 -10.79 46.75 -8.36
C GLU A 10 -10.58 47.98 -7.48
N ARG A 11 -11.70 48.55 -6.99
CA ARG A 11 -11.69 49.73 -6.10
C ARG A 11 -11.59 49.37 -4.61
N THR A 12 -12.00 48.16 -4.24
CA THR A 12 -12.01 47.69 -2.84
C THR A 12 -11.35 46.32 -2.79
N PRO A 13 -10.34 46.09 -1.93
CA PRO A 13 -9.68 44.79 -1.80
C PRO A 13 -10.67 43.68 -1.46
N SER A 14 -10.73 42.64 -2.30
CA SER A 14 -11.64 41.51 -2.10
C SER A 14 -10.95 40.14 -2.22
N PHE A 15 -9.63 40.13 -2.38
CA PHE A 15 -8.83 38.92 -2.46
C PHE A 15 -8.24 38.55 -1.09
N LYS A 16 -8.38 37.29 -0.69
CA LYS A 16 -7.88 36.80 0.60
C LYS A 16 -6.95 35.61 0.39
N VAL A 17 -5.80 35.64 1.05
CA VAL A 17 -4.87 34.51 1.14
C VAL A 17 -4.86 33.98 2.57
N ASP A 18 -5.05 32.68 2.72
CA ASP A 18 -4.86 31.94 3.96
C ASP A 18 -3.57 31.13 3.86
N THR A 19 -2.49 31.65 4.43
CA THR A 19 -1.16 31.02 4.40
C THR A 19 -1.06 29.79 5.31
N THR A 20 -1.99 29.63 6.26
CA THR A 20 -2.09 28.41 7.09
C THR A 20 -2.68 27.25 6.32
N LYS A 21 -3.68 27.52 5.47
CA LYS A 21 -4.36 26.52 4.65
C LYS A 21 -3.77 26.39 3.24
N ASN A 22 -2.84 27.27 2.85
CA ASN A 22 -2.30 27.38 1.50
C ASN A 22 -3.37 27.52 0.41
N VAL A 23 -4.40 28.32 0.69
CA VAL A 23 -5.49 28.60 -0.24
C VAL A 23 -5.71 30.09 -0.41
N TRP A 24 -6.26 30.47 -1.56
CA TRP A 24 -6.73 31.82 -1.81
C TRP A 24 -8.21 31.80 -2.17
N PHE A 25 -8.87 32.95 -1.97
CA PHE A 25 -10.24 33.16 -2.38
C PHE A 25 -10.46 34.62 -2.77
N ASP A 26 -11.08 34.84 -3.92
CA ASP A 26 -11.49 36.13 -4.44
C ASP A 26 -13.00 36.30 -4.25
N PHE A 27 -13.38 37.14 -3.29
CA PHE A 27 -14.78 37.42 -2.98
C PHE A 27 -15.50 38.23 -4.06
N GLY A 28 -14.77 38.91 -4.96
CA GLY A 28 -15.37 39.64 -6.07
C GLY A 28 -15.75 38.76 -7.26
N THR A 29 -15.14 37.58 -7.42
CA THR A 29 -15.46 36.62 -8.50
C THR A 29 -16.01 35.29 -8.01
N GLY A 30 -15.95 35.01 -6.71
CA GLY A 30 -16.33 33.74 -6.11
C GLY A 30 -15.37 32.59 -6.40
N LYS A 31 -14.20 32.88 -6.97
CA LYS A 31 -13.18 31.89 -7.32
C LYS A 31 -12.16 31.73 -6.20
N GLY A 32 -11.62 30.53 -6.04
CA GLY A 32 -10.56 30.24 -5.08
C GLY A 32 -9.98 28.86 -5.33
N GLY A 33 -8.91 28.53 -4.62
CA GLY A 33 -8.20 27.27 -4.82
C GLY A 33 -6.78 27.33 -4.30
N ASP A 34 -5.93 26.49 -4.85
CA ASP A 34 -4.51 26.45 -4.53
C ASP A 34 -3.68 27.39 -5.43
N ILE A 35 -2.35 27.31 -5.32
CA ILE A 35 -1.43 28.15 -6.11
C ILE A 35 -1.49 27.86 -7.62
N PHE A 36 -1.83 26.63 -8.03
CA PHE A 36 -2.00 26.29 -9.45
C PHE A 36 -3.30 26.86 -10.00
N ASP A 37 -4.36 26.88 -9.19
CA ASP A 37 -5.60 27.56 -9.56
C ASP A 37 -5.40 29.08 -9.68
N LEU A 38 -4.57 29.65 -8.79
CA LEU A 38 -4.19 31.06 -8.89
C LEU A 38 -3.39 31.33 -10.17
N ALA A 39 -2.38 30.50 -10.45
CA ALA A 39 -1.58 30.59 -11.68
C ALA A 39 -2.48 30.46 -12.92
N GLY A 40 -3.44 29.54 -12.90
CA GLY A 40 -4.45 29.38 -13.94
C GLY A 40 -5.29 30.65 -14.14
N ALA A 41 -5.69 31.31 -13.05
CA ALA A 41 -6.41 32.59 -13.12
C ALA A 41 -5.56 33.73 -13.71
N PHE A 42 -4.24 33.73 -13.50
CA PHE A 42 -3.33 34.70 -14.12
C PHE A 42 -3.12 34.49 -15.61
N ILE A 43 -2.94 33.24 -16.04
CA ILE A 43 -2.59 32.91 -17.44
C ILE A 43 -3.81 32.55 -18.30
N GLY A 44 -4.99 32.41 -17.69
CA GLY A 44 -6.22 32.00 -18.37
C GLY A 44 -6.18 30.57 -18.92
N SER A 45 -5.40 29.66 -18.29
CA SER A 45 -5.21 28.29 -18.76
C SER A 45 -5.59 27.24 -17.71
N GLU A 46 -6.18 26.14 -18.18
CA GLU A 46 -6.42 24.93 -17.40
C GLU A 46 -5.30 23.89 -17.52
N ASP A 47 -4.35 24.11 -18.43
CA ASP A 47 -3.20 23.23 -18.61
C ASP A 47 -2.24 23.32 -17.40
N PHE A 48 -2.02 22.17 -16.77
CA PHE A 48 -1.18 22.05 -15.57
C PHE A 48 0.29 22.44 -15.81
N LEU A 49 0.86 22.08 -16.97
CA LEU A 49 2.26 22.38 -17.28
C LEU A 49 2.46 23.89 -17.49
N LEU A 50 1.51 24.55 -18.14
CA LEU A 50 1.53 26.02 -18.29
C LEU A 50 1.40 26.73 -16.93
N ARG A 51 0.54 26.22 -16.04
CA ARG A 51 0.42 26.72 -14.65
C ARG A 51 1.73 26.56 -13.88
N ALA A 52 2.35 25.38 -13.94
CA ALA A 52 3.62 25.10 -13.27
C ALA A 52 4.77 25.98 -13.80
N ALA A 53 4.86 26.16 -15.13
CA ALA A 53 5.86 27.01 -15.77
C ALA A 53 5.68 28.50 -15.37
N PHE A 54 4.45 28.98 -15.23
CA PHE A 54 4.16 30.34 -14.79
C PHE A 54 4.63 30.58 -13.36
N ILE A 55 4.36 29.63 -12.44
CA ILE A 55 4.84 29.69 -11.05
C ILE A 55 6.36 29.76 -11.00
N ALA A 56 7.04 28.88 -11.76
CA ALA A 56 8.49 28.85 -11.83
C ALA A 56 9.09 30.18 -12.36
N LYS A 57 8.45 30.79 -13.36
CA LYS A 57 8.89 32.06 -13.97
C LYS A 57 8.66 33.28 -13.08
N SER A 58 7.71 33.23 -12.15
CA SER A 58 7.30 34.39 -11.34
C SER A 58 8.25 34.73 -10.19
N GLY A 59 9.45 34.15 -10.17
CA GLY A 59 10.48 34.45 -9.17
C GLY A 59 10.13 34.01 -7.75
N ALA A 60 9.02 33.29 -7.56
CA ALA A 60 8.64 32.66 -6.29
C ALA A 60 9.52 31.47 -5.90
N CYS A 61 10.60 31.24 -6.68
CA CYS A 61 11.61 30.24 -6.42
C CYS A 61 13.00 30.91 -6.42
N PRO A 62 13.62 31.18 -5.25
CA PRO A 62 14.81 30.38 -5.01
C PRO A 62 14.34 28.94 -5.10
N LEU A 63 14.81 28.17 -6.08
CA LEU A 63 14.82 26.72 -5.91
C LEU A 63 15.40 26.53 -4.51
N PRO A 64 14.64 26.00 -3.54
CA PRO A 64 15.29 25.53 -2.35
C PRO A 64 16.29 24.55 -2.91
N THR A 65 17.58 24.81 -2.68
CA THR A 65 18.52 23.71 -2.49
C THR A 65 17.72 22.71 -1.69
N LEU A 66 17.62 21.48 -2.18
CA LEU A 66 16.90 20.43 -1.50
C LEU A 66 17.66 20.06 -0.20
N GLU A 67 17.99 21.03 0.66
CA GLU A 67 17.54 20.95 2.04
C GLU A 67 16.04 20.70 1.96
N GLN A 68 15.71 19.43 1.70
CA GLN A 68 14.57 18.83 2.35
C GLN A 68 14.61 19.44 3.74
N PRO A 69 13.58 20.20 4.16
CA PRO A 69 13.24 20.08 5.55
C PRO A 69 13.23 18.57 5.71
N GLN A 70 14.11 18.04 6.54
CA GLN A 70 13.74 16.87 7.27
C GLN A 70 12.49 17.29 8.05
N ARG A 71 11.36 17.39 7.36
CA ARG A 71 10.12 16.78 7.73
C ARG A 71 10.37 15.27 7.78
N SER A 72 11.36 14.87 8.59
CA SER A 72 11.06 14.22 9.85
C SER A 72 9.92 14.94 10.62
N GLU A 73 8.75 15.13 10.00
CA GLU A 73 7.66 14.33 10.50
C GLU A 73 8.14 12.90 10.30
N LYS A 74 8.94 12.41 11.26
CA LYS A 74 8.52 11.19 11.90
C LYS A 74 7.05 11.49 12.20
N LYS A 75 6.14 11.13 11.30
CA LYS A 75 4.81 10.77 11.75
C LYS A 75 5.17 9.73 12.79
N GLU A 76 5.18 10.16 14.05
CA GLU A 76 5.29 9.23 15.16
C GLU A 76 4.37 8.08 14.79
N PRO A 77 4.83 6.82 14.92
CA PRO A 77 4.00 5.72 14.48
C PRO A 77 2.63 5.94 15.10
N ALA A 78 1.59 6.06 14.27
CA ALA A 78 0.23 6.31 14.75
C ALA A 78 -0.25 5.20 15.71
N PHE A 79 0.53 4.13 15.80
CA PHE A 79 0.40 2.98 16.68
C PHE A 79 1.17 3.18 17.99
N GLU A 80 0.43 3.21 19.08
CA GLU A 80 0.91 3.24 20.46
C GLU A 80 0.57 1.91 21.15
N ASP A 81 1.20 1.60 22.29
CA ASP A 81 0.90 0.44 23.14
C ASP A 81 0.76 -0.88 22.36
N ILE A 82 1.67 -1.14 21.42
CA ILE A 82 1.64 -2.34 20.58
C ILE A 82 1.95 -3.56 21.44
N TRP A 83 1.02 -4.52 21.42
CA TRP A 83 1.12 -5.78 22.12
C TRP A 83 0.78 -6.92 21.18
N VAL A 84 1.62 -7.96 21.18
CA VAL A 84 1.51 -9.10 20.28
C VAL A 84 1.40 -10.38 21.09
N ARG A 85 0.51 -11.28 20.67
CA ARG A 85 0.34 -12.60 21.28
C ARG A 85 -0.07 -13.64 20.23
N PRO A 86 -0.04 -14.95 20.55
CA PRO A 86 -0.62 -15.97 19.68
C PRO A 86 -2.08 -15.63 19.32
N LEU A 87 -2.45 -15.92 18.07
CA LEU A 87 -3.80 -15.65 17.57
C LEU A 87 -4.83 -16.50 18.32
N GLN A 88 -5.73 -15.84 19.06
CA GLN A 88 -6.79 -16.51 19.84
C GLN A 88 -8.12 -15.78 19.87
N ASP A 89 -8.17 -14.50 19.45
CA ASP A 89 -9.43 -13.75 19.40
C ASP A 89 -10.43 -14.37 18.41
N SER A 90 -11.60 -14.75 18.91
CA SER A 90 -12.62 -15.47 18.14
C SER A 90 -13.18 -14.66 16.98
N LYS A 91 -13.18 -13.33 17.04
CA LYS A 91 -13.65 -12.48 15.93
C LYS A 91 -12.63 -12.39 14.81
N LEU A 92 -11.34 -12.38 15.15
CA LEU A 92 -10.27 -12.46 14.15
C LEU A 92 -10.25 -13.83 13.48
N LEU A 93 -10.41 -14.91 14.26
CA LEU A 93 -10.52 -16.27 13.73
C LEU A 93 -11.77 -16.44 12.86
N GLY A 94 -12.93 -15.96 13.30
CA GLY A 94 -14.16 -16.00 12.49
C GLY A 94 -14.04 -15.20 11.19
N TYR A 95 -13.32 -14.07 11.20
CA TYR A 95 -13.01 -13.36 9.96
C TYR A 95 -12.13 -14.19 9.00
N LEU A 96 -11.12 -14.90 9.50
CA LEU A 96 -10.29 -15.77 8.67
C LEU A 96 -11.06 -16.97 8.14
N GLU A 97 -11.94 -17.56 8.95
CA GLU A 97 -12.82 -18.66 8.55
C GLU A 97 -13.77 -18.23 7.41
N GLU A 98 -14.35 -17.04 7.48
CA GLU A 98 -15.13 -16.46 6.38
C GLU A 98 -14.30 -16.18 5.11
N ARG A 99 -12.97 -16.07 5.26
CA ARG A 99 -12.02 -16.01 4.15
C ARG A 99 -11.51 -17.40 3.74
N GLY A 100 -12.14 -18.46 4.23
CA GLY A 100 -11.83 -19.84 3.90
C GLY A 100 -10.59 -20.40 4.58
N ILE A 101 -10.01 -19.67 5.54
CA ILE A 101 -8.78 -20.05 6.24
C ILE A 101 -9.13 -20.64 7.61
N ASP A 102 -8.83 -21.92 7.79
CA ASP A 102 -9.12 -22.63 9.03
C ASP A 102 -8.12 -22.25 10.13
N ALA A 103 -8.54 -22.40 11.39
CA ALA A 103 -7.72 -22.06 12.56
C ALA A 103 -6.35 -22.79 12.59
N HIS A 104 -6.30 -24.03 12.09
CA HIS A 104 -5.06 -24.82 12.05
C HIS A 104 -4.01 -24.24 11.08
N VAL A 105 -4.44 -23.48 10.06
CA VAL A 105 -3.56 -22.73 9.15
C VAL A 105 -3.27 -21.34 9.74
N ALA A 106 -4.30 -20.66 10.24
CA ALA A 106 -4.17 -19.29 10.74
C ALA A 106 -3.24 -19.17 11.96
N ILE A 107 -3.46 -19.98 13.00
CA ILE A 107 -2.79 -19.84 14.30
C ILE A 107 -1.26 -19.99 14.21
N PRO A 108 -0.70 -20.96 13.45
CA PRO A 108 0.75 -21.09 13.32
C PRO A 108 1.41 -19.99 12.47
N ASN A 109 0.64 -19.28 11.63
CA ASN A 109 1.17 -18.34 10.63
C ASN A 109 0.90 -16.87 10.97
N CYS A 110 0.05 -16.59 11.94
CA CYS A 110 -0.40 -15.23 12.27
C CYS A 110 -0.35 -14.98 13.76
N GLU A 111 -0.28 -13.70 14.10
CA GLU A 111 -0.30 -13.21 15.47
C GLU A 111 -1.56 -12.38 15.69
N GLU A 112 -2.00 -12.26 16.94
CA GLU A 112 -2.96 -11.24 17.32
C GLU A 112 -2.22 -10.01 17.81
N VAL A 113 -2.46 -8.87 17.15
CA VAL A 113 -1.83 -7.59 17.44
C VAL A 113 -2.88 -6.67 18.04
N ARG A 114 -2.62 -6.16 19.24
CA ARG A 114 -3.40 -5.11 19.90
C ARG A 114 -2.58 -3.84 19.93
N TYR A 115 -3.23 -2.71 19.68
CA TYR A 115 -2.54 -1.42 19.58
C TYR A 115 -3.51 -0.28 19.87
N ARG A 116 -2.98 0.94 20.01
CA ARG A 116 -3.76 2.16 20.12
C ARG A 116 -3.46 3.11 18.99
N VAL A 117 -4.47 3.87 18.57
CA VAL A 117 -4.33 4.98 17.63
C VAL A 117 -5.15 6.13 18.18
N HIS A 118 -4.52 7.29 18.40
CA HIS A 118 -5.16 8.47 18.98
C HIS A 118 -5.96 8.14 20.26
N GLY A 119 -5.33 7.38 21.16
CA GLY A 119 -5.91 6.95 22.44
C GLY A 119 -6.95 5.82 22.37
N LYS A 120 -7.49 5.47 21.19
CA LYS A 120 -8.47 4.38 21.01
C LYS A 120 -7.78 3.03 20.84
N ARG A 121 -8.34 1.96 21.39
CA ARG A 121 -7.80 0.59 21.32
C ARG A 121 -8.34 -0.15 20.10
N TYR A 122 -7.46 -0.88 19.43
CA TYR A 122 -7.73 -1.68 18.25
C TYR A 122 -7.04 -3.04 18.36
N TYR A 123 -7.49 -3.98 17.54
CA TYR A 123 -6.86 -5.28 17.38
C TYR A 123 -7.02 -5.78 15.94
N ALA A 124 -6.04 -6.53 15.47
CA ALA A 124 -5.98 -7.07 14.13
C ALA A 124 -5.15 -8.36 14.10
N ILE A 125 -5.32 -9.12 13.02
CA ILE A 125 -4.39 -10.17 12.62
C ILE A 125 -3.10 -9.50 12.19
N GLY A 126 -1.99 -9.96 12.73
CA GLY A 126 -0.64 -9.56 12.36
C GLY A 126 0.05 -10.64 11.55
N PHE A 127 0.65 -10.25 10.43
CA PHE A 127 1.56 -11.08 9.67
C PHE A 127 2.94 -10.44 9.66
N ARG A 128 3.90 -11.10 10.31
CA ARG A 128 5.23 -10.54 10.57
C ARG A 128 6.10 -10.56 9.32
N ASN A 129 6.81 -9.47 9.07
CA ASN A 129 7.82 -9.38 8.03
C ASN A 129 9.23 -9.63 8.57
N ARG A 130 10.20 -9.83 7.67
CA ARG A 130 11.57 -10.22 8.05
C ARG A 130 12.31 -9.18 8.92
N ASN A 131 11.87 -7.93 8.89
CA ASN A 131 12.46 -6.80 9.63
C ASN A 131 11.63 -6.42 10.87
N GLY A 132 10.73 -7.29 11.33
CA GLY A 132 9.97 -7.12 12.57
C GLY A 132 8.76 -6.19 12.47
N GLY A 133 8.46 -5.63 11.29
CA GLY A 133 7.18 -4.98 11.03
C GLY A 133 6.04 -5.98 10.85
N LEU A 134 4.80 -5.49 10.80
CA LEU A 134 3.60 -6.32 10.75
C LEU A 134 2.64 -5.80 9.70
N GLU A 135 2.17 -6.67 8.81
CA GLU A 135 0.95 -6.40 8.06
C GLU A 135 -0.25 -6.67 8.96
N LEU A 136 -1.22 -5.75 8.94
CA LEU A 136 -2.41 -5.78 9.79
C LEU A 136 -3.66 -5.99 8.95
N ARG A 137 -4.52 -6.89 9.41
CA ARG A 137 -5.83 -7.13 8.80
C ARG A 137 -6.89 -7.44 9.84
N ASN A 138 -8.05 -6.85 9.65
CA ASN A 138 -9.30 -7.38 10.19
C ASN A 138 -10.41 -7.10 9.15
N ARG A 139 -11.67 -7.40 9.51
CA ARG A 139 -12.82 -7.16 8.62
C ARG A 139 -12.91 -5.73 8.07
N PHE A 140 -12.48 -4.75 8.85
CA PHE A 140 -12.70 -3.32 8.57
C PHE A 140 -11.43 -2.58 8.18
N PHE A 141 -10.26 -3.18 8.35
CA PHE A 141 -8.97 -2.49 8.25
C PHE A 141 -7.92 -3.34 7.55
N LYS A 142 -7.16 -2.68 6.66
CA LYS A 142 -5.87 -3.14 6.13
C LYS A 142 -4.85 -2.06 6.45
N GLY A 143 -3.71 -2.44 7.00
CA GLY A 143 -2.61 -1.50 7.24
C GLY A 143 -1.34 -2.23 7.59
N CYS A 144 -0.35 -1.50 8.07
CA CYS A 144 0.92 -2.08 8.51
C CYS A 144 1.49 -1.31 9.70
N ILE A 145 2.14 -2.02 10.60
CA ILE A 145 3.08 -1.43 11.57
C ILE A 145 4.46 -1.45 10.91
N PRO A 146 5.12 -0.28 10.77
CA PRO A 146 6.42 -0.19 10.12
C PRO A 146 7.50 -0.96 10.90
N PRO A 147 8.61 -1.34 10.24
CA PRO A 147 8.95 -1.05 8.84
C PRO A 147 8.18 -1.93 7.85
N LYS A 148 7.86 -1.40 6.66
CA LYS A 148 7.36 -2.23 5.55
C LYS A 148 8.50 -3.06 4.99
N ASP A 149 8.27 -4.36 4.83
CA ASP A 149 9.22 -5.28 4.20
C ASP A 149 8.49 -6.55 3.71
N ILE A 150 9.21 -7.41 3.00
CA ILE A 150 8.76 -8.75 2.63
C ILE A 150 8.77 -9.69 3.85
N SER A 151 7.93 -10.73 3.81
CA SER A 151 8.06 -11.90 4.69
C SER A 151 8.68 -13.03 3.90
N LEU A 152 9.55 -13.82 4.53
CA LEU A 152 10.33 -14.85 3.85
C LEU A 152 10.58 -16.01 4.80
N LYS A 153 10.33 -17.23 4.34
CA LYS A 153 10.75 -18.47 5.00
C LYS A 153 11.66 -19.25 4.07
N ARG A 154 12.82 -19.63 4.58
CA ARG A 154 13.79 -20.49 3.90
C ARG A 154 13.93 -21.83 4.61
N SER A 155 13.88 -22.90 3.84
CA SER A 155 14.19 -24.26 4.24
C SER A 155 15.36 -24.84 3.43
N GLY A 156 15.87 -24.07 2.45
CA GLY A 156 16.94 -24.51 1.55
C GLY A 156 16.40 -25.21 0.29
N ALA A 157 15.13 -25.03 -0.03
CA ALA A 157 14.53 -25.56 -1.25
C ALA A 157 14.99 -24.77 -2.48
N ASP A 158 15.06 -25.45 -3.64
CA ASP A 158 15.38 -24.81 -4.92
C ASP A 158 14.23 -23.96 -5.48
N VAL A 159 13.02 -24.14 -4.96
CA VAL A 159 11.78 -23.50 -5.43
C VAL A 159 11.23 -22.56 -4.36
N CYS A 160 10.89 -21.33 -4.76
CA CYS A 160 10.24 -20.34 -3.90
C CYS A 160 8.88 -19.94 -4.48
N ALA A 161 7.82 -20.11 -3.69
CA ALA A 161 6.51 -19.53 -4.00
C ALA A 161 6.47 -18.05 -3.58
N VAL A 162 5.99 -17.17 -4.44
CA VAL A 162 5.91 -15.71 -4.22
C VAL A 162 4.45 -15.27 -4.25
N PHE A 163 4.01 -14.64 -3.17
CA PHE A 163 2.65 -14.15 -2.99
C PHE A 163 2.61 -12.64 -2.92
N GLU A 164 1.57 -12.01 -3.46
CA GLU A 164 1.37 -10.56 -3.34
C GLU A 164 1.05 -10.15 -1.90
N GLY A 165 0.07 -10.83 -1.28
CA GLY A 165 -0.34 -10.60 0.09
C GLY A 165 -0.32 -11.85 0.96
N PHE A 166 -0.36 -11.66 2.27
CA PHE A 166 -0.33 -12.80 3.20
C PHE A 166 -1.64 -13.61 3.17
N MET A 167 -2.76 -13.02 2.75
CA MET A 167 -4.02 -13.75 2.59
C MET A 167 -3.92 -14.79 1.47
N ASP A 168 -3.21 -14.48 0.40
CA ASP A 168 -2.94 -15.43 -0.70
C ASP A 168 -2.02 -16.55 -0.22
N TYR A 169 -0.98 -16.21 0.53
CA TYR A 169 -0.13 -17.20 1.20
C TYR A 169 -0.94 -18.15 2.10
N LEU A 170 -1.80 -17.62 2.97
CA LEU A 170 -2.66 -18.47 3.82
C LEU A 170 -3.59 -19.34 2.98
N SER A 171 -4.09 -18.82 1.85
CA SER A 171 -4.96 -19.56 0.94
C SER A 171 -4.20 -20.71 0.27
N ALA A 172 -2.96 -20.48 -0.14
CA ALA A 172 -2.10 -21.52 -0.68
C ALA A 172 -1.79 -22.62 0.35
N MET A 173 -1.53 -22.23 1.61
CA MET A 173 -1.37 -23.17 2.73
C MET A 173 -2.64 -24.02 2.93
N GLN A 174 -3.82 -23.39 2.90
CA GLN A 174 -5.10 -24.08 3.06
C GLN A 174 -5.38 -25.06 1.92
N LEU A 175 -5.03 -24.70 0.68
CA LEU A 175 -5.17 -25.57 -0.50
C LEU A 175 -4.10 -26.68 -0.54
N GLY A 176 -3.07 -26.61 0.29
CA GLY A 176 -1.96 -27.57 0.28
C GLY A 176 -1.10 -27.52 -0.98
N ILE A 177 -1.10 -26.39 -1.70
CA ILE A 177 -0.37 -26.22 -2.97
C ILE A 177 1.06 -25.69 -2.77
N ILE A 178 1.46 -25.43 -1.52
CA ILE A 178 2.83 -25.07 -1.17
C ILE A 178 3.41 -26.00 -0.11
N ALA A 179 4.62 -26.49 -0.38
CA ALA A 179 5.39 -27.33 0.54
C ALA A 179 6.87 -26.93 0.63
N SER A 180 7.24 -25.79 0.04
CA SER A 180 8.62 -25.32 -0.13
C SER A 180 8.83 -23.93 0.51
N ASP A 181 9.94 -23.28 0.15
CA ASP A 181 10.23 -21.90 0.54
C ASP A 181 9.17 -20.96 0.00
N TRP A 182 8.90 -19.89 0.74
CA TRP A 182 7.91 -18.90 0.35
C TRP A 182 8.34 -17.49 0.69
N LEU A 183 7.86 -16.55 -0.12
CA LEU A 183 8.03 -15.11 0.05
C LEU A 183 6.67 -14.44 -0.10
N VAL A 184 6.33 -13.56 0.83
CA VAL A 184 5.15 -12.69 0.72
C VAL A 184 5.65 -11.27 0.52
N LEU A 185 5.23 -10.62 -0.57
CA LEU A 185 5.64 -9.26 -0.89
C LEU A 185 5.10 -8.26 0.14
N ASN A 186 3.94 -8.54 0.74
CA ASN A 186 3.17 -7.66 1.63
C ASN A 186 2.65 -6.38 0.95
N SER A 187 3.19 -6.05 -0.23
CA SER A 187 2.73 -5.07 -1.19
C SER A 187 3.63 -5.18 -2.43
N VAL A 188 3.07 -5.00 -3.62
CA VAL A 188 3.86 -4.88 -4.88
C VAL A 188 4.97 -3.82 -4.80
N SER A 189 4.86 -2.84 -3.91
CA SER A 189 5.91 -1.83 -3.67
C SER A 189 7.21 -2.41 -3.08
N ASN A 190 7.19 -3.63 -2.53
CA ASN A 190 8.38 -4.31 -2.02
C ASN A 190 9.08 -5.20 -3.07
N VAL A 191 8.71 -5.15 -4.35
CA VAL A 191 9.32 -6.00 -5.40
C VAL A 191 10.85 -5.90 -5.44
N GLU A 192 11.41 -4.69 -5.30
CA GLU A 192 12.88 -4.49 -5.29
C GLU A 192 13.57 -5.22 -4.14
N LYS A 193 12.90 -5.36 -2.99
CA LYS A 193 13.41 -6.13 -1.84
C LYS A 193 13.33 -7.63 -2.08
N ALA A 194 12.34 -8.09 -2.85
CA ALA A 194 12.24 -9.48 -3.29
C ALA A 194 13.34 -9.82 -4.31
N LEU A 195 13.64 -8.92 -5.24
CA LEU A 195 14.73 -9.12 -6.22
C LEU A 195 16.08 -9.41 -5.54
N GLN A 196 16.36 -8.79 -4.40
CA GLN A 196 17.61 -8.99 -3.65
C GLN A 196 17.76 -10.38 -3.05
N VAL A 197 16.68 -11.14 -2.87
CA VAL A 197 16.70 -12.42 -2.16
C VAL A 197 16.28 -13.62 -3.02
N LEU A 198 15.64 -13.37 -4.16
CA LEU A 198 15.14 -14.42 -5.05
C LEU A 198 16.21 -14.95 -6.03
N GLY A 199 17.42 -14.38 -6.02
CA GLY A 199 18.53 -14.76 -6.91
C GLY A 199 18.92 -16.23 -6.83
N ASP A 200 18.92 -16.79 -5.63
CA ASP A 200 19.48 -18.14 -5.36
C ASP A 200 18.54 -19.29 -5.76
N TYR A 201 17.25 -19.01 -5.98
CA TYR A 201 16.28 -20.06 -6.34
C TYR A 201 16.40 -20.44 -7.82
N GLN A 202 16.30 -21.74 -8.09
CA GLN A 202 16.25 -22.31 -9.45
C GLN A 202 14.88 -22.10 -10.11
N ARG A 203 13.83 -21.95 -9.29
CA ARG A 203 12.46 -21.70 -9.76
C ARG A 203 11.72 -20.79 -8.80
N ILE A 204 10.99 -19.83 -9.36
CA ILE A 204 10.19 -18.84 -8.64
C ILE A 204 8.76 -18.95 -9.15
N GLU A 205 7.84 -19.36 -8.29
CA GLU A 205 6.43 -19.57 -8.65
C GLU A 205 5.60 -18.40 -8.15
N CYS A 206 5.04 -17.61 -9.07
CA CYS A 206 4.37 -16.36 -8.75
C CYS A 206 2.85 -16.54 -8.67
N TYR A 207 2.31 -16.32 -7.48
CA TYR A 207 0.88 -16.27 -7.16
C TYR A 207 0.50 -14.81 -6.86
N LEU A 208 0.44 -13.99 -7.91
CA LEU A 208 0.14 -12.55 -7.84
C LEU A 208 -1.30 -12.26 -8.26
N ASP A 209 -1.84 -11.12 -7.85
CA ASP A 209 -3.22 -10.74 -8.18
C ASP A 209 -3.40 -10.64 -9.72
N ASN A 210 -4.57 -11.05 -10.21
CA ASN A 210 -4.98 -10.94 -11.63
C ASN A 210 -5.32 -9.50 -12.04
N ASP A 211 -4.62 -8.51 -11.50
CA ASP A 211 -4.77 -7.09 -11.83
C ASP A 211 -3.49 -6.52 -12.48
N ASP A 212 -3.54 -5.23 -12.86
CA ASP A 212 -2.40 -4.60 -13.53
C ASP A 212 -1.17 -4.47 -12.62
N ALA A 213 -1.36 -4.40 -11.30
CA ALA A 213 -0.25 -4.30 -10.36
C ALA A 213 0.47 -5.64 -10.21
N GLY A 214 -0.30 -6.73 -10.10
CA GLY A 214 0.24 -8.09 -10.11
C GLY A 214 0.99 -8.40 -11.42
N ARG A 215 0.39 -8.09 -12.58
CA ARG A 215 1.03 -8.27 -13.91
C ARG A 215 2.35 -7.50 -14.04
N ARG A 216 2.38 -6.21 -13.69
CA ARG A 216 3.63 -5.43 -13.71
C ARG A 216 4.71 -5.98 -12.77
N THR A 217 4.29 -6.51 -11.62
CA THR A 217 5.20 -7.13 -10.65
C THR A 217 5.77 -8.43 -11.19
N PHE A 218 4.94 -9.26 -11.83
CA PHE A 218 5.37 -10.45 -12.54
C PHE A 218 6.40 -10.12 -13.62
N ASP A 219 6.09 -9.15 -14.50
CA ASP A 219 7.00 -8.73 -15.56
C ASP A 219 8.33 -8.24 -14.99
N ARG A 220 8.31 -7.50 -13.88
CA ARG A 220 9.54 -7.04 -13.21
C ARG A 220 10.39 -8.21 -12.70
N LEU A 221 9.77 -9.23 -12.11
CA LEU A 221 10.47 -10.45 -11.68
C LEU A 221 11.03 -11.19 -12.90
N ARG A 222 10.22 -11.36 -13.94
CA ARG A 222 10.56 -12.06 -15.18
C ARG A 222 11.73 -11.41 -15.91
N VAL A 223 11.77 -10.07 -15.99
CA VAL A 223 12.89 -9.32 -16.57
C VAL A 223 14.20 -9.56 -15.81
N ASN A 224 14.15 -9.65 -14.47
CA ASN A 224 15.35 -9.79 -13.65
C ASN A 224 15.89 -11.23 -13.58
N PHE A 225 15.01 -12.22 -13.71
CA PHE A 225 15.33 -13.62 -13.44
C PHE A 225 15.14 -14.55 -14.63
N GLY A 226 14.50 -14.10 -15.71
CA GLY A 226 14.31 -14.87 -16.93
C GLY A 226 13.43 -16.10 -16.71
N ASP A 227 13.86 -17.23 -17.29
CA ASP A 227 13.04 -18.43 -17.43
C ASP A 227 12.63 -19.10 -16.12
N LYS A 228 13.33 -18.82 -15.02
CA LYS A 228 13.00 -19.40 -13.72
C LYS A 228 11.71 -18.86 -13.09
N VAL A 229 11.17 -17.74 -13.57
CA VAL A 229 9.94 -17.13 -13.04
C VAL A 229 8.72 -17.70 -13.75
N VAL A 230 7.87 -18.40 -13.02
CA VAL A 230 6.68 -19.09 -13.55
C VAL A 230 5.43 -18.36 -13.06
N ASP A 231 4.53 -18.03 -13.99
CA ASP A 231 3.23 -17.47 -13.65
C ASP A 231 2.27 -18.59 -13.24
N CYS A 232 1.80 -18.55 -11.98
CA CYS A 232 0.84 -19.50 -11.45
C CYS A 232 -0.59 -18.95 -11.41
N SER A 233 -0.83 -17.74 -11.93
CA SER A 233 -2.15 -17.09 -11.93
C SER A 233 -3.22 -17.83 -12.74
N SER A 234 -2.79 -18.66 -13.70
CA SER A 234 -3.66 -19.56 -14.46
C SER A 234 -4.44 -20.56 -13.59
N LEU A 235 -3.92 -20.92 -12.40
CA LEU A 235 -4.59 -21.82 -11.45
C LEU A 235 -5.93 -21.24 -10.97
N TYR A 236 -6.01 -19.92 -10.82
CA TYR A 236 -7.17 -19.19 -10.35
C TYR A 236 -7.69 -18.23 -11.43
N ALA A 237 -7.64 -18.68 -12.69
CA ALA A 237 -8.20 -17.95 -13.81
C ALA A 237 -9.69 -17.62 -13.54
N GLY A 238 -10.08 -16.37 -13.78
CA GLY A 238 -11.43 -15.88 -13.51
C GLY A 238 -11.67 -15.38 -12.08
N HIS A 239 -10.67 -15.47 -11.20
CA HIS A 239 -10.68 -14.89 -9.86
C HIS A 239 -9.64 -13.78 -9.75
N LYS A 240 -9.90 -12.77 -8.92
CA LYS A 240 -8.96 -11.67 -8.73
C LYS A 240 -7.67 -12.14 -8.05
N ASP A 241 -7.80 -12.95 -7.01
CA ASP A 241 -6.69 -13.41 -6.19
C ASP A 241 -6.90 -14.86 -5.73
N LEU A 242 -5.88 -15.43 -5.09
CA LEU A 242 -5.91 -16.83 -4.68
C LEU A 242 -6.93 -17.07 -3.55
N ASN A 243 -7.21 -16.05 -2.74
CA ASN A 243 -8.19 -16.15 -1.67
C ASN A 243 -9.64 -16.15 -2.20
N GLU A 244 -9.93 -15.40 -3.25
CA GLU A 244 -11.21 -15.47 -3.95
C GLU A 244 -11.42 -16.85 -4.60
N TYR A 245 -10.38 -17.41 -5.21
CA TYR A 245 -10.43 -18.78 -5.74
C TYR A 245 -10.70 -19.82 -4.65
N LEU A 246 -10.02 -19.74 -3.51
CA LEU A 246 -10.27 -20.64 -2.37
C LEU A 246 -11.74 -20.61 -1.93
N LEU A 247 -12.35 -19.41 -1.85
CA LEU A 247 -13.75 -19.27 -1.48
C LEU A 247 -14.69 -19.91 -2.51
N SER A 248 -14.43 -19.69 -3.79
CA SER A 248 -15.16 -20.33 -4.89
C SER A 248 -15.05 -21.86 -4.83
N TRP A 249 -13.83 -22.37 -4.67
CA TRP A 249 -13.54 -23.80 -4.57
C TRP A 249 -14.27 -24.45 -3.38
N ARG A 250 -14.25 -23.84 -2.20
CA ARG A 250 -14.98 -24.34 -1.01
C ARG A 250 -16.49 -24.30 -1.22
N ALA A 251 -17.03 -23.26 -1.87
CA ALA A 251 -18.45 -23.21 -2.19
C ALA A 251 -18.86 -24.36 -3.11
N GLY A 252 -18.04 -24.70 -4.10
CA GLY A 252 -18.27 -25.83 -5.01
C GLY A 252 -18.17 -27.22 -4.36
N MET A 253 -17.45 -27.37 -3.25
CA MET A 253 -17.39 -28.64 -2.50
C MET A 253 -18.59 -28.88 -1.57
N ASN A 254 -19.32 -27.81 -1.23
CA ASN A 254 -20.49 -27.87 -0.35
C ASN A 254 -21.81 -28.06 -1.13
N VAL A 255 -21.73 -28.30 -2.44
CA VAL A 255 -22.85 -28.63 -3.35
C VAL A 255 -22.74 -30.10 -3.72
#